data_AF-A0A7C8JW79-F1
#
_entry.id   AF-A0A7C8JW79-F1
#
_cell.length_a   1.000
_cell.length_b   1.000
_cell.length_c   1.000
_cell.angle_alpha   90.00
_cell.angle_beta   90.00
_cell.angle_gamma   90.00
#
_symmetry.space_group_name_H-M   'P 1'
#
loop_
_entity.id
_entity.type
_entity.pdbx_description
1 polymer ?
#
loop_
_entity_poly.entity_id
_entity_poly.type
_entity_poly.pdbx_seq_one_letter_code
_entity_poly.pdbx_strand_id
1 'polypeptide(L)'
;MDSYRKIIAAGAVLSLLLKGANAQAQPYAQCGGSGYTGPTTCVSGWTCVYSSEWYSQCLQGTAATSSTAATTRTTTGAVTTSRTTTTSSKTTLSTTIRTTTTSASPVATGCVIYVSTSGSDSNNGSINSPFAGIQKAVDTATPGCTIYIRGGIYKPSKNIQIAKSGTSSQRYTISAYPGEKVIIDGDNMTGTPADLNASLANSDRGIFHVQNANYWIFKKLELINGPYGMYNRDASYNDFLDLITRDNYESGFQLEGEVAYCNVINLDSYGNRDPRKNGESADGLAIKQGRGAGNVVRGARLWNNVDDGMDLWMFETPILIENTIAWGNGVNRWGFSPFEGDGNGFKLGGGDPDVPANHIIRNCYAFSNAKHGFTDNGNYGTLNLDHNTAWKNGGTGFSFANSPSKLTNNLASNNAATYTLKSGGSQSANSWNIGGTWNDARFISTTTSLVTGARDSNNMIPASDFLLLKDGTTTGATTHV
;
A
#
# COMPACT_ATOMS: atom_id res chain seq x y z
N MET A 1 43.33 -74.41 -9.34
CA MET A 1 44.26 -73.94 -10.38
C MET A 1 43.45 -73.00 -11.26
N ASP A 2 43.25 -71.77 -10.80
CA ASP A 2 44.05 -70.58 -11.12
C ASP A 2 43.36 -69.78 -12.23
N SER A 3 43.34 -68.46 -12.30
CA SER A 3 43.50 -67.31 -11.39
C SER A 3 43.25 -66.07 -12.29
N TYR A 4 42.97 -64.91 -11.66
CA TYR A 4 43.07 -63.53 -12.18
C TYR A 4 41.92 -62.82 -12.93
N ARG A 5 41.17 -62.04 -12.12
CA ARG A 5 40.90 -60.57 -12.14
C ARG A 5 40.55 -59.85 -13.44
N LYS A 6 39.41 -59.10 -13.41
CA LYS A 6 39.26 -57.73 -13.97
C LYS A 6 38.08 -56.95 -13.31
N ILE A 7 38.46 -55.95 -12.51
CA ILE A 7 37.96 -54.56 -12.35
C ILE A 7 36.43 -54.24 -12.40
N ILE A 8 35.90 -53.91 -11.20
CA ILE A 8 35.06 -52.76 -10.76
C ILE A 8 34.15 -52.02 -11.78
N ALA A 9 32.84 -51.93 -11.47
CA ALA A 9 32.05 -50.68 -11.53
C ALA A 9 30.72 -50.81 -10.75
N ALA A 10 30.68 -50.24 -9.53
CA ALA A 10 29.44 -49.96 -8.80
C ALA A 10 28.85 -48.65 -9.33
N GLY A 11 27.66 -48.69 -9.92
CA GLY A 11 26.92 -47.50 -10.35
C GLY A 11 26.29 -46.80 -9.16
N ALA A 12 27.01 -45.86 -8.55
CA ALA A 12 26.43 -44.90 -7.61
C ALA A 12 25.65 -43.84 -8.39
N VAL A 13 24.36 -43.73 -8.10
CA VAL A 13 23.50 -42.64 -8.59
C VAL A 13 23.99 -41.34 -7.95
N LEU A 14 24.65 -40.50 -8.76
CA LEU A 14 25.08 -39.16 -8.38
C LEU A 14 23.87 -38.21 -8.45
N SER A 15 23.17 -38.04 -7.34
CA SER A 15 22.23 -36.93 -7.16
C SER A 15 22.99 -35.61 -7.22
N LEU A 16 22.86 -34.87 -8.33
CA LEU A 16 23.32 -33.49 -8.43
C LEU A 16 22.47 -32.62 -7.49
N LEU A 17 22.95 -32.37 -6.29
CA LEU A 17 22.49 -31.27 -5.45
C LEU A 17 22.98 -29.96 -6.08
N LEU A 18 22.12 -29.34 -6.89
CA LEU A 18 22.26 -27.93 -7.27
C LEU A 18 22.14 -27.09 -5.99
N LYS A 19 23.27 -26.80 -5.34
CA LYS A 19 23.34 -25.72 -4.36
C LYS A 19 23.15 -24.40 -5.10
N GLY A 20 21.91 -23.89 -5.08
CA GLY A 20 21.65 -22.52 -5.52
C GLY A 20 22.53 -21.58 -4.71
N ALA A 21 23.33 -20.77 -5.39
CA ALA A 21 23.98 -19.64 -4.75
C ALA A 21 22.87 -18.67 -4.32
N ASN A 22 22.58 -18.60 -3.02
CA ASN A 22 21.68 -17.57 -2.50
C ASN A 22 22.37 -16.21 -2.69
N ALA A 23 22.00 -15.50 -3.75
CA ALA A 23 22.46 -14.14 -4.03
C ALA A 23 22.10 -13.23 -2.85
N GLN A 24 23.01 -12.36 -2.39
CA GLN A 24 22.78 -11.52 -1.21
C GLN A 24 21.43 -10.76 -1.27
N ALA A 25 20.74 -10.69 -0.12
CA ALA A 25 19.52 -9.94 0.05
C ALA A 25 19.77 -8.45 -0.27
N GLN A 26 18.96 -7.91 -1.17
CA GLN A 26 19.00 -6.51 -1.58
C GLN A 26 18.64 -5.60 -0.39
N PRO A 27 18.92 -4.29 -0.47
CA PRO A 27 18.46 -3.32 0.53
C PRO A 27 16.99 -3.55 0.91
N TYR A 28 16.70 -3.62 2.21
CA TYR A 28 15.35 -3.87 2.75
C TYR A 28 14.71 -5.22 2.43
N ALA A 29 15.39 -6.13 1.75
CA ALA A 29 14.87 -7.48 1.53
C ALA A 29 14.90 -8.30 2.83
N GLN A 30 14.05 -9.32 2.90
CA GLN A 30 14.08 -10.29 3.98
C GLN A 30 15.43 -11.02 3.97
N CYS A 31 16.02 -11.18 5.14
CA CYS A 31 17.30 -11.85 5.32
C CYS A 31 17.29 -12.90 6.44
N GLY A 32 16.11 -13.23 6.96
CA GLY A 32 15.95 -14.22 8.02
C GLY A 32 14.50 -14.39 8.44
N GLY A 33 14.28 -15.33 9.35
CA GLY A 33 12.96 -15.75 9.82
C GLY A 33 12.78 -17.26 9.74
N SER A 34 12.06 -17.82 10.69
CA SER A 34 11.69 -19.24 10.71
C SER A 34 10.92 -19.60 9.44
N GLY A 35 11.37 -20.64 8.74
CA GLY A 35 10.84 -21.05 7.43
C GLY A 35 11.39 -20.28 6.21
N TYR A 36 12.21 -19.24 6.39
CA TYR A 36 12.79 -18.49 5.27
C TYR A 36 13.94 -19.28 4.61
N THR A 37 13.80 -19.55 3.30
CA THR A 37 14.81 -20.28 2.50
C THR A 37 15.63 -19.38 1.57
N GLY A 38 15.41 -18.07 1.62
CA GLY A 38 16.09 -17.09 0.79
C GLY A 38 17.45 -16.64 1.35
N PRO A 39 18.03 -15.58 0.79
CA PRO A 39 19.36 -15.11 1.18
C PRO A 39 19.44 -14.60 2.61
N THR A 40 20.36 -15.14 3.41
CA THR A 40 20.50 -14.78 4.83
C THR A 40 21.55 -13.69 5.11
N THR A 41 22.21 -13.21 4.06
CA THR A 41 23.21 -12.15 4.12
C THR A 41 22.81 -11.00 3.21
N CYS A 42 23.02 -9.77 3.68
CA CYS A 42 22.69 -8.56 2.93
C CYS A 42 23.83 -8.14 2.00
N VAL A 43 23.52 -7.32 0.99
CA VAL A 43 24.52 -6.65 0.16
C VAL A 43 25.43 -5.74 1.00
N SER A 44 26.62 -5.41 0.47
CA SER A 44 27.61 -4.58 1.17
C SER A 44 27.01 -3.24 1.65
N GLY A 45 27.29 -2.85 2.90
CA GLY A 45 26.72 -1.65 3.54
C GLY A 45 25.39 -1.87 4.26
N TRP A 46 24.88 -3.11 4.27
CA TRP A 46 23.61 -3.48 4.90
C TRP A 46 23.80 -4.63 5.86
N THR A 47 23.06 -4.62 6.96
CA THR A 47 23.11 -5.62 8.02
C THR A 47 21.77 -6.29 8.14
N CYS A 48 21.77 -7.62 8.26
CA CYS A 48 20.53 -8.35 8.54
C CYS A 48 20.12 -8.10 10.00
N VAL A 49 19.06 -7.31 10.20
CA VAL A 49 18.55 -6.95 11.51
C VAL A 49 17.36 -7.85 11.84
N TYR A 50 17.45 -8.56 12.97
CA TYR A 50 16.36 -9.37 13.50
C TYR A 50 15.14 -8.50 13.83
N SER A 51 13.96 -8.90 13.36
CA SER A 51 12.71 -8.20 13.66
C SER A 51 11.76 -9.08 14.47
N SER A 52 11.59 -10.35 14.09
CA SER A 52 10.78 -11.33 14.80
C SER A 52 11.26 -12.75 14.50
N GLU A 53 10.68 -13.74 15.17
CA GLU A 53 10.96 -15.17 14.95
C GLU A 53 10.80 -15.55 13.47
N TRP A 54 9.89 -14.91 12.75
CA TRP A 54 9.52 -15.23 11.37
C TRP A 54 10.11 -14.26 10.33
N TYR A 55 10.82 -13.22 10.77
CA TYR A 55 11.29 -12.17 9.87
C TYR A 55 12.54 -11.41 10.37
N SER A 56 13.53 -11.26 9.50
CA SER A 56 14.66 -10.35 9.65
C SER A 56 14.83 -9.57 8.34
N GLN A 57 15.31 -8.32 8.41
CA GLN A 57 15.40 -7.44 7.23
C GLN A 57 16.79 -6.81 7.08
N CYS A 58 17.24 -6.63 5.84
CA CYS A 58 18.43 -5.86 5.55
C CYS A 58 18.21 -4.37 5.81
N LEU A 59 18.88 -3.82 6.83
CA LEU A 59 18.83 -2.40 7.18
C LEU A 59 20.24 -1.79 7.16
N GLN A 60 20.34 -0.48 6.92
CA GLN A 60 21.60 0.24 7.10
C GLN A 60 21.95 0.34 8.58
N GLY A 61 22.96 -0.40 9.01
CA GLY A 61 23.52 -0.26 10.35
C GLY A 61 24.59 0.83 10.39
N THR A 62 24.40 1.85 11.21
CA THR A 62 25.50 2.68 11.73
C THR A 62 26.40 1.79 12.59
N ALA A 63 27.62 1.52 12.13
CA ALA A 63 28.58 0.72 12.90
C ALA A 63 28.85 1.39 14.26
N ALA A 64 28.53 0.69 15.35
CA ALA A 64 29.07 0.99 16.66
C ALA A 64 30.60 0.87 16.59
N THR A 65 31.29 1.98 16.90
CA THR A 65 32.74 2.06 17.03
C THR A 65 33.25 1.03 18.03
N SER A 66 34.11 0.12 17.57
CA SER A 66 35.08 -0.56 18.42
C SER A 66 36.42 -0.53 17.71
N SER A 67 37.34 0.20 18.33
CA SER A 67 38.70 0.46 17.90
C SER A 67 39.55 -0.80 17.92
N THR A 68 40.18 -1.15 16.80
CA THR A 68 41.51 -1.77 16.82
C THR A 68 42.25 -1.44 15.53
N ALA A 69 43.43 -0.85 15.68
CA ALA A 69 44.31 -0.42 14.61
C ALA A 69 44.93 -1.63 13.88
N ALA A 70 44.96 -1.56 12.54
CA ALA A 70 45.85 -2.39 11.74
C ALA A 70 46.32 -1.62 10.49
N THR A 71 47.64 -1.67 10.32
CA THR A 71 48.50 -0.94 9.38
C THR A 71 48.49 -1.59 7.97
N THR A 72 49.10 -0.88 7.01
CA THR A 72 49.60 -1.31 5.66
C THR A 72 48.55 -1.41 4.53
N ARG A 73 48.82 -1.09 3.25
CA ARG A 73 50.01 -0.60 2.52
C ARG A 73 49.52 0.05 1.22
N THR A 74 50.13 1.16 0.81
CA THR A 74 49.86 1.86 -0.45
C THR A 74 50.42 1.08 -1.64
N THR A 75 49.62 0.87 -2.69
CA THR A 75 50.12 0.55 -4.03
C THR A 75 49.40 1.40 -5.07
N THR A 76 50.16 2.29 -5.69
CA THR A 76 49.85 3.10 -6.86
C THR A 76 49.72 2.20 -8.10
N GLY A 77 48.59 2.30 -8.80
CA GLY A 77 48.35 1.65 -10.09
C GLY A 77 47.89 2.70 -11.12
N ALA A 78 48.65 2.82 -12.20
CA ALA A 78 48.56 3.87 -13.20
C ALA A 78 47.29 3.85 -14.06
N VAL A 79 46.77 5.04 -14.35
CA VAL A 79 45.72 5.30 -15.34
C VAL A 79 46.28 5.12 -16.74
N THR A 80 45.70 4.22 -17.53
CA THR A 80 45.94 4.14 -18.98
C THR A 80 44.64 4.45 -19.71
N THR A 81 44.61 5.59 -20.39
CA THR A 81 43.56 6.03 -21.30
C THR A 81 43.58 5.22 -22.59
N SER A 82 42.48 4.51 -22.90
CA SER A 82 42.21 3.99 -24.25
C SER A 82 40.99 4.70 -24.84
N ARG A 83 41.20 5.22 -26.05
CA ARG A 83 40.26 5.99 -26.87
C ARG A 83 39.48 5.00 -27.75
N THR A 84 38.16 4.90 -27.56
CA THR A 84 37.30 4.07 -28.40
C THR A 84 36.49 4.93 -29.36
N THR A 85 36.67 4.65 -30.64
CA THR A 85 36.00 5.25 -31.80
C THR A 85 34.54 4.82 -31.89
N THR A 86 33.63 5.78 -32.10
CA THR A 86 32.21 5.57 -32.37
C THR A 86 31.96 5.30 -33.86
N THR A 87 31.51 4.09 -34.18
CA THR A 87 30.90 3.76 -35.49
C THR A 87 29.39 3.62 -35.32
N SER A 88 28.64 4.43 -36.07
CA SER A 88 27.18 4.41 -36.14
C SER A 88 26.71 3.28 -37.07
N SER A 89 25.93 2.34 -36.55
CA SER A 89 25.16 1.37 -37.35
C SER A 89 23.66 1.57 -37.11
N LYS A 90 22.93 1.77 -38.21
CA LYS A 90 21.47 1.79 -38.25
C LYS A 90 20.97 0.35 -38.12
N THR A 91 20.21 0.07 -37.07
CA THR A 91 19.57 -1.25 -36.88
C THR A 91 18.06 -1.09 -37.00
N THR A 92 17.51 -1.80 -37.98
CA THR A 92 16.09 -1.99 -38.28
C THR A 92 15.36 -2.67 -37.12
N LEU A 93 14.22 -2.09 -36.73
CA LEU A 93 13.31 -2.62 -35.70
C LEU A 93 12.62 -3.90 -36.21
N SER A 94 12.95 -5.03 -35.60
CA SER A 94 12.18 -6.28 -35.70
C SER A 94 11.25 -6.39 -34.50
N THR A 95 9.95 -6.38 -34.74
CA THR A 95 8.90 -6.44 -33.72
C THR A 95 8.71 -7.88 -33.26
N THR A 96 9.47 -8.32 -32.26
CA THR A 96 9.24 -9.60 -31.60
C THR A 96 8.08 -9.46 -30.62
N ILE A 97 6.91 -10.02 -30.96
CA ILE A 97 5.77 -10.13 -30.04
C ILE A 97 6.19 -11.06 -28.89
N ARG A 98 6.42 -10.46 -27.72
CA ARG A 98 6.75 -11.17 -26.49
C ARG A 98 5.43 -11.57 -25.81
N THR A 99 4.99 -12.81 -26.05
CA THR A 99 3.89 -13.41 -25.29
C THR A 99 4.30 -13.52 -23.83
N THR A 100 3.77 -12.62 -22.99
CA THR A 100 3.87 -12.71 -21.54
C THR A 100 2.95 -13.82 -21.05
N THR A 101 3.51 -15.00 -20.79
CA THR A 101 2.82 -16.02 -20.00
C THR A 101 2.71 -15.52 -18.57
N THR A 102 1.55 -14.98 -18.19
CA THR A 102 1.21 -14.75 -16.78
C THR A 102 1.21 -16.09 -16.07
N SER A 103 2.24 -16.35 -15.27
CA SER A 103 2.24 -17.50 -14.36
C SER A 103 1.11 -17.30 -13.35
N ALA A 104 0.06 -18.12 -13.46
CA ALA A 104 -1.02 -18.11 -12.48
C ALA A 104 -0.44 -18.38 -11.09
N SER A 105 -0.76 -17.55 -10.11
CA SER A 105 -0.40 -17.81 -8.72
C SER A 105 -0.98 -19.17 -8.30
N PRO A 106 -0.21 -20.03 -7.61
CA PRO A 106 -0.70 -21.35 -7.23
C PRO A 106 -1.93 -21.22 -6.34
N VAL A 107 -2.94 -22.06 -6.58
CA VAL A 107 -4.11 -22.20 -5.72
C VAL A 107 -3.66 -22.75 -4.37
N ALA A 108 -4.18 -22.19 -3.27
CA ALA A 108 -3.85 -22.64 -1.93
C ALA A 108 -4.13 -24.14 -1.73
N THR A 109 -3.27 -24.82 -0.96
CA THR A 109 -3.48 -26.21 -0.52
C THR A 109 -4.13 -26.22 0.87
N GLY A 110 -5.15 -27.04 1.11
CA GLY A 110 -5.84 -27.12 2.40
C GLY A 110 -7.36 -26.90 2.23
N CYS A 111 -7.99 -26.26 3.22
CA CYS A 111 -9.40 -25.88 3.08
C CYS A 111 -9.56 -24.78 2.03
N VAL A 112 -10.26 -25.11 0.93
CA VAL A 112 -10.56 -24.17 -0.15
C VAL A 112 -12.05 -24.19 -0.45
N ILE A 113 -12.67 -23.02 -0.46
CA ILE A 113 -14.09 -22.81 -0.79
C ILE A 113 -14.18 -21.91 -2.01
N TYR A 114 -15.09 -22.24 -2.91
CA TYR A 114 -15.32 -21.51 -4.16
C TYR A 114 -16.71 -20.87 -4.17
N VAL A 115 -16.76 -19.64 -4.64
CA VAL A 115 -17.99 -18.86 -4.87
C VAL A 115 -18.07 -18.48 -6.34
N SER A 116 -19.20 -18.68 -7.00
CA SER A 116 -19.42 -18.32 -8.41
C SER A 116 -20.78 -17.65 -8.61
N THR A 117 -20.87 -16.71 -9.54
CA THR A 117 -22.15 -16.11 -9.96
C THR A 117 -23.14 -17.13 -10.52
N SER A 118 -22.64 -18.26 -11.02
CA SER A 118 -23.43 -19.40 -11.50
C SER A 118 -23.57 -20.53 -10.45
N GLY A 119 -23.15 -20.29 -9.21
CA GLY A 119 -23.18 -21.27 -8.12
C GLY A 119 -24.57 -21.47 -7.52
N SER A 120 -24.64 -22.26 -6.45
CA SER A 120 -25.83 -22.41 -5.62
C SER A 120 -25.43 -22.61 -4.16
N ASP A 121 -26.16 -22.01 -3.21
CA ASP A 121 -25.89 -22.18 -1.78
C ASP A 121 -26.29 -23.56 -1.24
N SER A 122 -26.95 -24.37 -2.06
CA SER A 122 -27.16 -25.80 -1.82
C SER A 122 -25.95 -26.67 -2.19
N ASN A 123 -24.97 -26.12 -2.90
CA ASN A 123 -23.76 -26.85 -3.29
C ASN A 123 -22.81 -27.04 -2.09
N ASN A 124 -21.69 -27.72 -2.31
CA ASN A 124 -20.70 -27.99 -1.26
C ASN A 124 -19.52 -27.00 -1.22
N GLY A 125 -19.49 -25.99 -2.08
CA GLY A 125 -18.41 -25.01 -2.14
C GLY A 125 -17.13 -25.50 -2.81
N SER A 126 -17.14 -26.66 -3.49
CA SER A 126 -16.00 -27.12 -4.30
C SER A 126 -15.91 -26.36 -5.63
N ILE A 127 -14.78 -26.47 -6.33
CA ILE A 127 -14.60 -25.81 -7.63
C ILE A 127 -15.63 -26.24 -8.69
N ASN A 128 -16.11 -27.49 -8.61
CA ASN A 128 -17.12 -28.07 -9.51
C ASN A 128 -18.56 -27.81 -9.06
N SER A 129 -18.75 -27.42 -7.80
CA SER A 129 -20.06 -27.12 -7.22
C SER A 129 -19.89 -25.96 -6.22
N PRO A 130 -19.65 -24.75 -6.71
CA PRO A 130 -19.37 -23.58 -5.87
C PRO A 130 -20.65 -23.05 -5.21
N PHE A 131 -20.49 -22.36 -4.08
CA PHE A 131 -21.57 -21.56 -3.49
C PHE A 131 -21.93 -20.38 -4.42
N ALA A 132 -23.14 -19.84 -4.26
CA ALA A 132 -23.54 -18.59 -4.92
C ALA A 132 -23.18 -17.38 -4.05
N GLY A 133 -23.49 -17.46 -2.76
CA GLY A 133 -23.32 -16.39 -1.79
C GLY A 133 -21.91 -16.36 -1.18
N ILE A 134 -21.32 -15.16 -1.16
CA ILE A 134 -20.06 -14.92 -0.45
C ILE A 134 -20.25 -15.13 1.05
N GLN A 135 -21.37 -14.67 1.63
CA GLN A 135 -21.68 -14.91 3.05
C GLN A 135 -21.74 -16.41 3.38
N LYS A 136 -22.34 -17.22 2.50
CA LYS A 136 -22.42 -18.68 2.70
C LYS A 136 -21.02 -19.31 2.80
N ALA A 137 -20.08 -18.86 1.97
CA ALA A 137 -18.69 -19.30 2.05
C ALA A 137 -18.00 -18.82 3.34
N VAL A 138 -18.22 -17.56 3.74
CA VAL A 138 -17.73 -17.02 5.02
C VAL A 138 -18.23 -17.86 6.18
N ASP A 139 -19.52 -18.14 6.26
CA ASP A 139 -20.13 -18.91 7.36
C ASP A 139 -19.57 -20.33 7.42
N THR A 140 -19.36 -20.96 6.26
CA THR A 140 -18.87 -22.34 6.14
C THR A 140 -17.38 -22.50 6.43
N ALA A 141 -16.58 -21.46 6.17
CA ALA A 141 -15.12 -21.53 6.34
C ALA A 141 -14.70 -21.86 7.79
N THR A 142 -13.64 -22.63 7.95
CA THR A 142 -12.93 -22.87 9.22
C THR A 142 -11.56 -22.16 9.21
N PRO A 143 -10.88 -21.98 10.36
CA PRO A 143 -9.60 -21.28 10.41
C PRO A 143 -8.58 -21.87 9.42
N GLY A 144 -7.89 -21.00 8.66
CA GLY A 144 -6.97 -21.40 7.61
C GLY A 144 -7.59 -21.59 6.23
N CYS A 145 -8.92 -21.50 6.08
CA CYS A 145 -9.56 -21.62 4.77
C CYS A 145 -9.25 -20.43 3.85
N THR A 146 -9.10 -20.75 2.55
CA THR A 146 -9.14 -19.76 1.48
C THR A 146 -10.48 -19.83 0.74
N ILE A 147 -11.19 -18.71 0.71
CA ILE A 147 -12.40 -18.50 -0.10
C ILE A 147 -11.97 -17.83 -1.40
N TYR A 148 -12.04 -18.56 -2.50
CA TYR A 148 -11.87 -18.02 -3.85
C TYR A 148 -13.21 -17.60 -4.45
N ILE A 149 -13.29 -16.35 -4.85
CA ILE A 149 -14.43 -15.81 -5.59
C ILE A 149 -14.08 -15.84 -7.08
N ARG A 150 -14.91 -16.52 -7.87
CA ARG A 150 -14.75 -16.60 -9.33
C ARG A 150 -15.12 -15.28 -10.00
N GLY A 151 -14.60 -15.05 -11.19
CA GLY A 151 -14.77 -13.82 -11.93
C GLY A 151 -16.25 -13.52 -12.22
N GLY A 152 -16.63 -12.26 -12.03
CA GLY A 152 -18.01 -11.82 -12.20
C GLY A 152 -18.34 -10.59 -11.38
N ILE A 153 -19.59 -10.16 -11.53
CA ILE A 153 -20.19 -9.07 -10.75
C ILE A 153 -21.16 -9.69 -9.76
N TYR A 154 -20.93 -9.48 -8.46
CA TYR A 154 -21.76 -9.96 -7.37
C TYR A 154 -22.57 -8.80 -6.82
N LYS A 155 -23.89 -8.97 -6.70
CA LYS A 155 -24.82 -7.91 -6.28
C LYS A 155 -25.58 -8.27 -4.99
N PRO A 156 -24.88 -8.43 -3.86
CA PRO A 156 -25.52 -8.79 -2.61
C PRO A 156 -26.52 -7.72 -2.16
N SER A 157 -27.64 -8.13 -1.57
CA SER A 157 -28.65 -7.22 -1.00
C SER A 157 -28.36 -6.84 0.46
N LYS A 158 -27.31 -7.41 1.06
CA LYS A 158 -26.84 -7.17 2.43
C LYS A 158 -25.32 -7.28 2.48
N ASN A 159 -24.70 -6.60 3.44
CA ASN A 159 -23.26 -6.62 3.69
C ASN A 159 -22.78 -8.05 3.95
N ILE A 160 -21.54 -8.35 3.54
CA ILE A 160 -20.85 -9.57 3.94
C ILE A 160 -20.26 -9.36 5.34
N GLN A 161 -20.83 -10.06 6.32
CA GLN A 161 -20.50 -9.97 7.73
C GLN A 161 -19.32 -10.89 8.07
N ILE A 162 -18.25 -10.30 8.59
CA ILE A 162 -17.06 -11.00 9.08
C ILE A 162 -17.00 -10.83 10.61
N ALA A 163 -17.46 -11.87 11.33
CA ALA A 163 -17.64 -11.82 12.78
C ALA A 163 -16.86 -12.91 13.54
N LYS A 164 -15.97 -13.64 12.87
CA LYS A 164 -15.13 -14.69 13.50
C LYS A 164 -13.66 -14.42 13.27
N SER A 165 -12.81 -14.84 14.21
CA SER A 165 -11.37 -14.65 14.14
C SER A 165 -10.64 -15.91 13.70
N GLY A 166 -9.58 -15.75 12.92
CA GLY A 166 -8.56 -16.79 12.72
C GLY A 166 -7.52 -16.75 13.83
N THR A 167 -6.34 -17.31 13.54
CA THR A 167 -5.13 -17.14 14.36
C THR A 167 -3.97 -16.70 13.47
N SER A 168 -2.85 -16.31 14.07
CA SER A 168 -1.63 -15.96 13.31
C SER A 168 -1.15 -17.10 12.39
N SER A 169 -1.35 -18.37 12.80
CA SER A 169 -0.98 -19.55 12.00
C SER A 169 -2.09 -20.07 11.09
N GLN A 170 -3.35 -19.68 11.32
CA GLN A 170 -4.52 -20.15 10.57
C GLN A 170 -5.44 -18.98 10.23
N ARG A 171 -4.92 -18.06 9.41
CA ARG A 171 -5.66 -16.91 8.90
C ARG A 171 -6.74 -17.34 7.91
N TYR A 172 -7.87 -16.66 7.91
CA TYR A 172 -8.84 -16.80 6.82
C TYR A 172 -8.41 -15.92 5.63
N THR A 173 -8.65 -16.38 4.41
CA THR A 173 -8.40 -15.59 3.20
C THR A 173 -9.65 -15.49 2.35
N ILE A 174 -10.00 -14.29 1.89
CA ILE A 174 -10.96 -14.05 0.80
C ILE A 174 -10.17 -13.43 -0.36
N SER A 175 -10.21 -14.07 -1.52
CA SER A 175 -9.47 -13.60 -2.70
C SER A 175 -10.28 -13.79 -3.97
N ALA A 176 -10.09 -12.91 -4.95
CA ALA A 176 -10.41 -13.28 -6.34
C ALA A 176 -9.63 -14.53 -6.73
N TYR A 177 -10.26 -15.38 -7.54
CA TYR A 177 -9.59 -16.55 -8.11
C TYR A 177 -8.45 -16.10 -9.04
N PRO A 178 -7.29 -16.80 -9.06
CA PRO A 178 -6.13 -16.36 -9.82
C PRO A 178 -6.44 -16.07 -11.30
N GLY A 179 -6.12 -14.85 -11.75
CA GLY A 179 -6.33 -14.40 -13.13
C GLY A 179 -7.75 -13.92 -13.45
N GLU A 180 -8.69 -14.00 -12.51
CA GLU A 180 -10.06 -13.57 -12.70
C GLU A 180 -10.33 -12.21 -12.02
N LYS A 181 -11.24 -11.44 -12.60
CA LYS A 181 -11.68 -10.15 -12.07
C LYS A 181 -12.98 -10.30 -11.30
N VAL A 182 -12.98 -9.92 -10.02
CA VAL A 182 -14.15 -9.96 -9.14
C VAL A 182 -14.56 -8.54 -8.79
N ILE A 183 -15.81 -8.20 -9.09
CA ILE A 183 -16.45 -6.96 -8.68
C ILE A 183 -17.58 -7.32 -7.73
N ILE A 184 -17.63 -6.68 -6.56
CA ILE A 184 -18.76 -6.76 -5.64
C ILE A 184 -19.41 -5.38 -5.67
N ASP A 185 -20.63 -5.35 -6.16
CA ASP A 185 -21.44 -4.16 -6.41
C ASP A 185 -22.51 -4.05 -5.32
N GLY A 186 -22.29 -3.12 -4.39
CA GLY A 186 -23.10 -2.91 -3.21
C GLY A 186 -24.38 -2.12 -3.43
N ASP A 187 -24.71 -1.74 -4.66
CA ASP A 187 -25.82 -0.83 -4.99
C ASP A 187 -27.20 -1.34 -4.53
N ASN A 188 -27.33 -2.64 -4.25
CA ASN A 188 -28.54 -3.27 -3.73
C ASN A 188 -28.58 -3.37 -2.18
N MET A 189 -27.55 -2.89 -1.46
CA MET A 189 -27.47 -2.98 0.00
C MET A 189 -28.32 -1.91 0.68
N THR A 190 -28.68 -2.16 1.94
CA THR A 190 -29.36 -1.18 2.80
C THR A 190 -28.62 0.16 2.82
N GLY A 191 -29.36 1.28 2.67
CA GLY A 191 -28.81 2.62 2.81
C GLY A 191 -27.79 3.00 1.73
N THR A 192 -27.97 2.54 0.50
CA THR A 192 -26.99 2.66 -0.58
C THR A 192 -27.61 3.23 -1.88
N PRO A 193 -27.41 4.53 -2.19
CA PRO A 193 -27.02 5.58 -1.24
C PRO A 193 -28.10 5.83 -0.19
N ALA A 194 -27.70 6.36 0.95
CA ALA A 194 -28.64 6.91 1.92
C ALA A 194 -29.02 8.35 1.54
N ASP A 195 -30.25 8.76 1.86
CA ASP A 195 -30.74 10.12 1.63
C ASP A 195 -29.96 11.16 2.45
N LEU A 196 -29.99 12.43 2.03
CA LEU A 196 -29.39 13.55 2.78
C LEU A 196 -29.82 13.54 4.26
N ASN A 197 -28.85 13.62 5.17
CA ASN A 197 -29.00 13.56 6.63
C ASN A 197 -29.48 12.22 7.19
N ALA A 198 -29.67 11.19 6.37
CA ALA A 198 -30.00 9.86 6.88
C ALA A 198 -28.84 9.28 7.69
N SER A 199 -29.20 8.52 8.73
CA SER A 199 -28.25 7.74 9.51
C SER A 199 -28.07 6.37 8.88
N LEU A 200 -26.82 5.91 8.80
CA LEU A 200 -26.48 4.54 8.43
C LEU A 200 -26.08 3.77 9.70
N ALA A 201 -26.82 2.70 10.01
CA ALA A 201 -26.54 1.86 11.15
C ALA A 201 -25.16 1.20 11.02
N ASN A 202 -24.45 1.02 12.14
CA ASN A 202 -23.12 0.42 12.13
C ASN A 202 -23.10 -0.96 11.44
N SER A 203 -24.10 -1.80 11.67
CA SER A 203 -24.21 -3.15 11.06
C SER A 203 -24.36 -3.15 9.54
N ASP A 204 -24.77 -2.02 8.96
CA ASP A 204 -25.04 -1.86 7.54
C ASP A 204 -23.88 -1.16 6.80
N ARG A 205 -22.73 -0.94 7.47
CA ARG A 205 -21.55 -0.30 6.86
C ARG A 205 -20.68 -1.31 6.11
N GLY A 206 -20.18 -0.93 4.92
CA GLY A 206 -19.21 -1.69 4.16
C GLY A 206 -19.75 -2.88 3.38
N ILE A 207 -19.39 -3.01 2.09
CA ILE A 207 -19.68 -4.24 1.33
C ILE A 207 -19.17 -5.46 2.10
N PHE A 208 -17.97 -5.34 2.67
CA PHE A 208 -17.55 -6.16 3.79
C PHE A 208 -17.65 -5.35 5.09
N HIS A 209 -18.35 -5.94 6.08
CA HIS A 209 -18.42 -5.44 7.45
C HIS A 209 -17.59 -6.37 8.33
N VAL A 210 -16.40 -5.93 8.74
CA VAL A 210 -15.51 -6.68 9.62
C VAL A 210 -15.62 -6.08 11.01
N GLN A 211 -16.11 -6.86 11.98
CA GLN A 211 -16.25 -6.36 13.34
C GLN A 211 -15.85 -7.42 14.36
N ASN A 212 -14.97 -7.06 15.31
CA ASN A 212 -14.45 -7.96 16.34
C ASN A 212 -13.83 -9.25 15.75
N ALA A 213 -13.26 -9.15 14.54
CA ALA A 213 -12.77 -10.28 13.76
C ALA A 213 -11.33 -10.04 13.30
N ASN A 214 -10.42 -10.89 13.77
CA ASN A 214 -8.99 -10.75 13.56
C ASN A 214 -8.46 -11.84 12.61
N TYR A 215 -7.25 -11.64 12.09
CA TYR A 215 -6.51 -12.63 11.31
C TYR A 215 -7.20 -13.02 9.99
N TRP A 216 -7.74 -12.03 9.28
CA TRP A 216 -8.24 -12.15 7.90
C TRP A 216 -7.26 -11.57 6.89
N ILE A 217 -7.35 -12.08 5.66
CA ILE A 217 -6.68 -11.54 4.47
C ILE A 217 -7.76 -11.32 3.41
N PHE A 218 -7.88 -10.09 2.91
CA PHE A 218 -8.74 -9.73 1.78
C PHE A 218 -7.85 -9.34 0.61
N LYS A 219 -8.05 -9.95 -0.56
CA LYS A 219 -7.14 -9.78 -1.68
C LYS A 219 -7.79 -9.68 -3.06
N LYS A 220 -7.33 -8.71 -3.87
CA LYS A 220 -7.66 -8.59 -5.30
C LYS A 220 -9.17 -8.50 -5.58
N LEU A 221 -9.89 -7.73 -4.77
CA LEU A 221 -11.32 -7.48 -4.94
C LEU A 221 -11.56 -6.03 -5.37
N GLU A 222 -12.53 -5.82 -6.25
CA GLU A 222 -13.04 -4.49 -6.59
C GLU A 222 -14.41 -4.30 -5.93
N LEU A 223 -14.53 -3.29 -5.06
CA LEU A 223 -15.70 -3.01 -4.23
C LEU A 223 -16.30 -1.67 -4.67
N ILE A 224 -17.52 -1.70 -5.19
CA ILE A 224 -18.14 -0.55 -5.84
C ILE A 224 -19.55 -0.28 -5.35
N ASN A 225 -19.97 0.98 -5.41
CA ASN A 225 -21.33 1.43 -5.13
C ASN A 225 -21.88 0.91 -3.79
N GLY A 226 -21.02 0.62 -2.81
CA GLY A 226 -21.44 0.19 -1.48
C GLY A 226 -21.70 1.37 -0.56
N PRO A 227 -22.29 1.14 0.62
CA PRO A 227 -22.37 2.17 1.64
C PRO A 227 -20.95 2.55 2.07
N TYR A 228 -20.06 1.58 2.31
CA TYR A 228 -18.61 1.74 2.23
C TYR A 228 -18.08 0.61 1.33
N GLY A 229 -16.87 0.71 0.81
CA GLY A 229 -16.24 -0.46 0.16
C GLY A 229 -15.84 -1.49 1.21
N MET A 230 -14.91 -1.12 2.07
CA MET A 230 -14.42 -1.96 3.18
C MET A 230 -14.61 -1.23 4.51
N TYR A 231 -15.33 -1.82 5.46
CA TYR A 231 -15.47 -1.27 6.82
C TYR A 231 -14.94 -2.27 7.85
N ASN A 232 -13.89 -1.91 8.58
CA ASN A 232 -13.26 -2.74 9.60
C ASN A 232 -13.26 -2.01 10.95
N ARG A 233 -14.02 -2.53 11.90
CA ARG A 233 -14.23 -1.95 13.21
C ARG A 233 -13.77 -2.88 14.32
N ASP A 234 -13.01 -2.38 15.29
CA ASP A 234 -12.60 -3.17 16.47
C ASP A 234 -11.94 -4.51 16.08
N ALA A 235 -11.14 -4.47 15.02
CA ALA A 235 -10.62 -5.64 14.33
C ALA A 235 -9.18 -5.40 13.88
N SER A 236 -8.29 -6.28 14.33
CA SER A 236 -6.84 -6.18 14.28
C SER A 236 -6.21 -7.36 13.54
N TYR A 237 -4.93 -7.24 13.17
CA TYR A 237 -4.19 -8.30 12.45
C TYR A 237 -4.86 -8.73 11.13
N ASN A 238 -5.49 -7.77 10.43
CA ASN A 238 -6.12 -8.00 9.13
C ASN A 238 -5.28 -7.41 8.00
N ASP A 239 -5.17 -8.13 6.90
CA ASP A 239 -4.43 -7.68 5.71
C ASP A 239 -5.40 -7.40 4.57
N PHE A 240 -5.23 -6.26 3.93
CA PHE A 240 -6.03 -5.77 2.82
C PHE A 240 -5.09 -5.48 1.67
N LEU A 241 -5.09 -6.38 0.68
CA LEU A 241 -4.03 -6.48 -0.32
C LEU A 241 -4.62 -6.28 -1.72
N ASP A 242 -4.09 -5.35 -2.50
CA ASP A 242 -4.45 -5.18 -3.91
C ASP A 242 -5.96 -4.92 -4.10
N LEU A 243 -6.59 -4.20 -3.17
CA LEU A 243 -8.01 -3.88 -3.25
C LEU A 243 -8.25 -2.64 -4.12
N ILE A 244 -9.41 -2.60 -4.77
CA ILE A 244 -9.94 -1.41 -5.42
C ILE A 244 -11.26 -1.05 -4.72
N THR A 245 -11.40 0.16 -4.21
CA THR A 245 -12.64 0.66 -3.60
C THR A 245 -13.06 1.93 -4.31
N ARG A 246 -14.10 1.87 -5.15
CA ARG A 246 -14.46 3.02 -5.98
C ARG A 246 -15.95 3.29 -6.06
N ASP A 247 -16.27 4.56 -6.25
CA ASP A 247 -17.64 5.02 -6.49
C ASP A 247 -18.61 4.61 -5.36
N ASN A 248 -18.10 4.32 -4.16
CA ASN A 248 -18.91 4.02 -2.98
C ASN A 248 -19.59 5.29 -2.46
N TYR A 249 -20.65 5.08 -1.68
CA TYR A 249 -21.54 6.12 -1.17
C TYR A 249 -21.17 6.64 0.24
N GLU A 250 -20.03 6.20 0.77
CA GLU A 250 -19.26 6.77 1.89
C GLU A 250 -17.76 6.52 1.57
N SER A 251 -16.86 6.57 2.56
CA SER A 251 -15.44 6.29 2.34
C SER A 251 -15.21 4.94 1.65
N GLY A 252 -14.27 4.89 0.71
CA GLY A 252 -13.96 3.65 -0.01
C GLY A 252 -13.46 2.55 0.94
N PHE A 253 -12.65 2.94 1.91
CA PHE A 253 -12.09 2.04 2.91
C PHE A 253 -12.05 2.73 4.27
N GLN A 254 -12.48 2.06 5.34
CA GLN A 254 -12.41 2.59 6.71
C GLN A 254 -11.93 1.57 7.73
N LEU A 255 -10.97 1.99 8.57
CA LEU A 255 -10.63 1.38 9.86
C LEU A 255 -11.16 2.27 10.99
N GLU A 256 -11.82 1.69 11.99
CA GLU A 256 -12.40 2.43 13.13
C GLU A 256 -12.32 1.64 14.45
N GLY A 257 -12.23 2.32 15.59
CA GLY A 257 -12.19 1.69 16.91
C GLY A 257 -10.84 1.04 17.25
N GLU A 258 -10.86 -0.10 17.94
CA GLU A 258 -9.63 -0.82 18.36
C GLU A 258 -9.00 -1.60 17.18
N VAL A 259 -8.09 -0.95 16.46
CA VAL A 259 -7.47 -1.50 15.25
C VAL A 259 -5.96 -1.40 15.36
N ALA A 260 -5.30 -2.55 15.48
CA ALA A 260 -3.85 -2.67 15.55
C ALA A 260 -3.32 -3.68 14.53
N TYR A 261 -2.08 -3.48 14.08
CA TYR A 261 -1.36 -4.40 13.19
C TYR A 261 -2.12 -4.77 11.90
N CYS A 262 -2.94 -3.86 11.38
CA CYS A 262 -3.58 -4.02 10.07
C CYS A 262 -2.69 -3.49 8.95
N ASN A 263 -2.70 -4.18 7.81
CA ASN A 263 -1.92 -3.80 6.62
C ASN A 263 -2.85 -3.43 5.47
N VAL A 264 -2.75 -2.20 4.97
CA VAL A 264 -3.43 -1.75 3.75
C VAL A 264 -2.38 -1.54 2.66
N ILE A 265 -2.28 -2.50 1.74
CA ILE A 265 -1.19 -2.59 0.77
C ILE A 265 -1.75 -2.54 -0.65
N ASN A 266 -1.21 -1.63 -1.47
CA ASN A 266 -1.58 -1.46 -2.88
C ASN A 266 -3.08 -1.19 -3.12
N LEU A 267 -3.72 -0.46 -2.19
CA LEU A 267 -5.09 0.00 -2.33
C LEU A 267 -5.21 1.06 -3.44
N ASP A 268 -6.20 0.92 -4.32
CA ASP A 268 -6.68 2.02 -5.15
C ASP A 268 -8.07 2.44 -4.65
N SER A 269 -8.22 3.66 -4.15
CA SER A 269 -9.50 4.16 -3.65
C SER A 269 -9.90 5.49 -4.26
N TYR A 270 -11.03 5.53 -4.97
CA TYR A 270 -11.37 6.69 -5.78
C TYR A 270 -12.84 6.91 -6.11
N GLY A 271 -13.20 8.16 -6.38
CA GLY A 271 -14.57 8.50 -6.79
C GLY A 271 -15.62 8.25 -5.70
N ASN A 272 -15.18 7.96 -4.47
CA ASN A 272 -16.07 7.75 -3.35
C ASN A 272 -16.69 9.09 -2.93
N ARG A 273 -17.97 9.05 -2.59
CA ARG A 273 -18.81 10.23 -2.35
C ARG A 273 -19.90 9.91 -1.36
N ASP A 274 -20.37 10.87 -0.58
CA ASP A 274 -21.44 10.66 0.38
C ASP A 274 -22.57 11.67 0.20
N PRO A 275 -23.56 11.35 -0.67
CA PRO A 275 -24.74 12.20 -0.86
C PRO A 275 -25.46 12.49 0.45
N ARG A 276 -25.39 11.56 1.42
CA ARG A 276 -26.05 11.72 2.72
C ARG A 276 -25.46 12.84 3.57
N LYS A 277 -24.26 13.34 3.24
CA LYS A 277 -23.56 14.42 3.95
C LYS A 277 -22.97 15.47 3.00
N ASN A 278 -23.55 15.64 1.81
CA ASN A 278 -23.09 16.68 0.87
C ASN A 278 -21.59 16.66 0.51
N GLY A 279 -20.94 15.49 0.63
CA GLY A 279 -19.52 15.34 0.36
C GLY A 279 -18.57 15.54 1.53
N GLU A 280 -19.07 15.69 2.76
CA GLU A 280 -18.26 16.04 3.95
C GLU A 280 -17.51 14.84 4.58
N SER A 281 -17.63 13.60 4.09
CA SER A 281 -17.00 12.47 4.80
C SER A 281 -16.52 11.29 3.98
N ALA A 282 -16.79 11.23 2.67
CA ALA A 282 -16.33 10.10 1.86
C ALA A 282 -14.88 10.27 1.40
N ASP A 283 -13.99 9.65 2.17
CA ASP A 283 -12.56 9.60 1.91
C ASP A 283 -12.17 8.46 0.96
N GLY A 284 -10.96 8.55 0.40
CA GLY A 284 -10.32 7.38 -0.19
C GLY A 284 -10.05 6.30 0.86
N LEU A 285 -9.30 6.68 1.89
CA LEU A 285 -8.95 5.82 3.02
C LEU A 285 -9.12 6.57 4.33
N ALA A 286 -10.05 6.11 5.16
CA ALA A 286 -10.25 6.59 6.52
C ALA A 286 -9.63 5.62 7.53
N ILE A 287 -8.82 6.12 8.45
CA ILE A 287 -8.39 5.38 9.66
C ILE A 287 -8.67 6.31 10.81
N LYS A 288 -9.92 6.33 11.27
CA LYS A 288 -10.46 7.40 12.12
C LYS A 288 -11.17 6.87 13.36
N GLN A 289 -11.34 7.74 14.35
CA GLN A 289 -12.14 7.50 15.56
C GLN A 289 -11.75 6.18 16.25
N GLY A 290 -10.48 6.06 16.63
CA GLY A 290 -9.96 4.80 17.12
C GLY A 290 -8.52 4.86 17.62
N ARG A 291 -7.98 3.69 17.93
CA ARG A 291 -6.61 3.51 18.40
C ARG A 291 -6.11 2.11 18.10
N GLY A 292 -4.79 1.96 18.17
CA GLY A 292 -4.07 0.71 18.00
C GLY A 292 -2.84 0.92 17.11
N ALA A 293 -1.68 0.53 17.63
CA ALA A 293 -0.41 0.74 16.95
C ALA A 293 -0.11 -0.35 15.90
N GLY A 294 0.89 -0.10 15.05
CA GLY A 294 1.39 -1.09 14.10
C GLY A 294 0.60 -1.17 12.79
N ASN A 295 -0.38 -0.29 12.59
CA ASN A 295 -1.06 -0.19 11.30
C ASN A 295 -0.14 0.40 10.22
N VAL A 296 -0.18 -0.19 9.04
CA VAL A 296 0.65 0.21 7.89
C VAL A 296 -0.22 0.46 6.67
N VAL A 297 0.01 1.58 6.01
CA VAL A 297 -0.49 1.90 4.68
C VAL A 297 0.70 1.98 3.73
N ARG A 298 0.72 1.17 2.67
CA ARG A 298 1.83 1.19 1.71
C ARG A 298 1.37 1.05 0.27
N GLY A 299 1.90 1.88 -0.62
CA GLY A 299 1.65 1.74 -2.05
C GLY A 299 0.22 2.11 -2.47
N ALA A 300 -0.53 2.83 -1.62
CA ALA A 300 -1.91 3.19 -1.90
C ALA A 300 -2.00 4.37 -2.89
N ARG A 301 -3.12 4.46 -3.61
CA ARG A 301 -3.49 5.57 -4.49
C ARG A 301 -4.91 6.02 -4.15
N LEU A 302 -5.06 7.29 -3.80
CA LEU A 302 -6.26 7.85 -3.20
C LEU A 302 -6.68 9.09 -3.98
N TRP A 303 -7.70 8.99 -4.83
CA TRP A 303 -7.97 10.10 -5.75
C TRP A 303 -9.42 10.38 -6.08
N ASN A 304 -9.67 11.63 -6.42
CA ASN A 304 -11.00 12.11 -6.80
C ASN A 304 -12.08 11.69 -5.79
N ASN A 305 -11.74 11.50 -4.53
CA ASN A 305 -12.72 11.31 -3.46
C ASN A 305 -13.30 12.69 -3.13
N VAL A 306 -14.55 12.69 -2.69
CA VAL A 306 -15.30 13.94 -2.50
C VAL A 306 -14.73 14.79 -1.38
N ASP A 307 -14.23 14.15 -0.32
CA ASP A 307 -13.68 14.80 0.85
C ASP A 307 -12.14 14.77 0.79
N ASP A 308 -11.49 13.80 1.43
CA ASP A 308 -10.03 13.67 1.43
C ASP A 308 -9.53 12.43 0.69
N GLY A 309 -8.23 12.46 0.33
CA GLY A 309 -7.53 11.25 -0.06
C GLY A 309 -7.43 10.27 1.11
N MET A 310 -6.87 10.76 2.22
CA MET A 310 -6.72 10.03 3.47
C MET A 310 -7.15 10.89 4.65
N ASP A 311 -7.92 10.31 5.57
CA ASP A 311 -8.39 10.95 6.80
C ASP A 311 -8.06 10.12 8.05
N LEU A 312 -7.34 10.72 8.99
CA LEU A 312 -6.93 10.14 10.27
C LEU A 312 -7.65 10.77 11.48
N TRP A 313 -8.78 11.45 11.27
CA TRP A 313 -9.53 12.16 12.29
C TRP A 313 -9.76 11.31 13.55
N MET A 314 -9.38 11.82 14.73
CA MET A 314 -9.52 11.15 16.03
C MET A 314 -8.83 9.77 16.15
N PHE A 315 -7.80 9.47 15.35
CA PHE A 315 -7.01 8.24 15.53
C PHE A 315 -5.78 8.49 16.42
N GLU A 316 -5.73 7.84 17.58
CA GLU A 316 -4.85 8.27 18.68
C GLU A 316 -3.42 7.73 18.61
N THR A 317 -3.17 6.73 17.77
CA THR A 317 -1.87 6.01 17.75
C THR A 317 -1.16 6.11 16.41
N PRO A 318 0.19 6.00 16.40
CA PRO A 318 0.97 6.10 15.17
C PRO A 318 0.54 5.12 14.09
N ILE A 319 0.53 5.63 12.85
CA ILE A 319 0.34 4.86 11.62
C ILE A 319 1.57 5.11 10.76
N LEU A 320 2.08 4.07 10.12
CA LEU A 320 3.12 4.19 9.11
C LEU A 320 2.47 4.29 7.73
N ILE A 321 2.63 5.43 7.05
CA ILE A 321 2.19 5.63 5.66
C ILE A 321 3.42 5.79 4.78
N GLU A 322 3.57 4.90 3.80
CA GLU A 322 4.73 4.88 2.90
C GLU A 322 4.30 4.73 1.44
N ASN A 323 5.05 5.34 0.52
CA ASN A 323 4.91 5.11 -0.92
C ASN A 323 3.48 5.33 -1.44
N THR A 324 2.74 6.27 -0.85
CA THR A 324 1.31 6.49 -1.10
C THR A 324 1.09 7.79 -1.85
N ILE A 325 0.11 7.81 -2.76
CA ILE A 325 -0.19 8.94 -3.63
C ILE A 325 -1.63 9.39 -3.43
N ALA A 326 -1.85 10.68 -3.15
CA ALA A 326 -3.17 11.27 -3.05
C ALA A 326 -3.34 12.44 -4.03
N TRP A 327 -4.39 12.43 -4.85
CA TRP A 327 -4.63 13.54 -5.80
C TRP A 327 -6.08 13.85 -6.13
N GLY A 328 -6.37 15.10 -6.47
CA GLY A 328 -7.69 15.48 -6.98
C GLY A 328 -8.83 15.37 -5.97
N ASN A 329 -8.55 15.20 -4.67
CA ASN A 329 -9.60 15.07 -3.66
C ASN A 329 -10.24 16.43 -3.33
N GLY A 330 -11.49 16.46 -2.86
CA GLY A 330 -12.18 17.69 -2.47
C GLY A 330 -12.85 18.49 -3.56
N VAL A 331 -13.06 17.90 -4.73
CA VAL A 331 -13.67 18.60 -5.87
C VAL A 331 -15.07 18.08 -6.08
N ASN A 332 -16.04 19.00 -6.12
CA ASN A 332 -17.43 18.68 -6.36
C ASN A 332 -17.65 18.18 -7.79
N ARG A 333 -17.59 16.86 -7.99
CA ARG A 333 -17.84 16.19 -9.28
C ARG A 333 -19.29 15.72 -9.43
N TRP A 334 -20.08 15.80 -8.36
CA TRP A 334 -21.40 15.18 -8.28
C TRP A 334 -22.54 16.17 -8.11
N GLY A 335 -22.24 17.47 -8.09
CA GLY A 335 -23.25 18.53 -8.06
C GLY A 335 -23.91 18.71 -6.69
N PHE A 336 -23.24 18.37 -5.59
CA PHE A 336 -23.76 18.62 -4.25
C PHE A 336 -23.96 20.11 -3.99
N SER A 337 -25.05 20.47 -3.32
CA SER A 337 -25.40 21.84 -2.95
C SER A 337 -26.16 21.84 -1.60
N PRO A 338 -25.59 22.39 -0.52
CA PRO A 338 -24.21 22.88 -0.42
C PRO A 338 -23.18 21.77 -0.69
N PHE A 339 -21.94 22.14 -0.96
CA PHE A 339 -20.82 21.21 -1.08
C PHE A 339 -19.93 21.38 0.14
N GLU A 340 -19.62 20.26 0.81
CA GLU A 340 -18.98 20.28 2.14
C GLU A 340 -17.69 19.45 2.20
N GLY A 341 -17.15 18.99 1.07
CA GLY A 341 -15.85 18.30 1.05
C GLY A 341 -14.66 19.23 1.34
N ASP A 342 -13.71 18.77 2.16
CA ASP A 342 -12.56 19.54 2.63
C ASP A 342 -11.41 19.62 1.63
N GLY A 343 -11.07 18.49 1.00
CA GLY A 343 -10.12 18.45 -0.10
C GLY A 343 -8.65 18.36 0.21
N ASN A 344 -8.27 17.61 1.24
CA ASN A 344 -6.88 17.35 1.56
C ASN A 344 -6.37 16.08 0.86
N GLY A 345 -5.09 16.06 0.52
CA GLY A 345 -4.41 14.82 0.13
C GLY A 345 -4.30 13.87 1.31
N PHE A 346 -3.66 14.35 2.39
CA PHE A 346 -3.50 13.63 3.64
C PHE A 346 -3.90 14.51 4.83
N LYS A 347 -5.07 14.23 5.41
CA LYS A 347 -5.57 14.79 6.67
C LYS A 347 -5.08 13.90 7.82
N LEU A 348 -4.08 14.36 8.57
CA LEU A 348 -3.28 13.53 9.49
C LEU A 348 -3.69 13.66 10.97
N GLY A 349 -4.98 13.88 11.21
CA GLY A 349 -5.58 13.83 12.54
C GLY A 349 -6.68 14.87 12.73
N GLY A 350 -6.72 15.46 13.92
CA GLY A 350 -7.80 16.34 14.37
C GLY A 350 -8.77 15.64 15.31
N GLY A 351 -9.79 16.36 15.78
CA GLY A 351 -10.80 15.83 16.69
C GLY A 351 -11.68 16.92 17.26
N ASP A 352 -12.70 16.53 18.03
CA ASP A 352 -13.35 17.41 18.99
C ASP A 352 -13.52 16.67 20.34
N PRO A 353 -12.59 16.86 21.30
CA PRO A 353 -11.37 17.67 21.18
C PRO A 353 -10.34 17.02 20.26
N ASP A 354 -9.40 17.84 19.76
CA ASP A 354 -8.23 17.34 19.03
C ASP A 354 -7.45 16.28 19.84
N VAL A 355 -6.81 15.35 19.14
CA VAL A 355 -5.97 14.30 19.75
C VAL A 355 -4.56 14.29 19.18
N PRO A 356 -3.53 13.97 19.99
CA PRO A 356 -2.16 13.87 19.51
C PRO A 356 -1.87 12.47 19.00
N ALA A 357 -1.30 12.37 17.79
CA ALA A 357 -0.80 11.11 17.27
C ALA A 357 0.47 11.31 16.44
N ASN A 358 1.50 10.53 16.75
CA ASN A 358 2.83 10.67 16.14
C ASN A 358 2.95 9.84 14.87
N HIS A 359 2.11 10.11 13.86
CA HIS A 359 2.14 9.37 12.59
C HIS A 359 3.48 9.57 11.85
N ILE A 360 3.82 8.59 11.01
CA ILE A 360 5.04 8.58 10.21
C ILE A 360 4.64 8.50 8.74
N ILE A 361 5.04 9.50 7.96
CA ILE A 361 4.66 9.63 6.55
C ILE A 361 5.94 9.75 5.73
N ARG A 362 6.20 8.76 4.86
CA ARG A 362 7.42 8.74 4.06
C ARG A 362 7.15 8.49 2.59
N ASN A 363 7.92 9.16 1.75
CA ASN A 363 7.91 8.90 0.31
C ASN A 363 6.50 8.97 -0.31
N CYS A 364 5.68 9.93 0.15
CA CYS A 364 4.31 10.11 -0.33
C CYS A 364 4.18 11.32 -1.26
N TYR A 365 3.23 11.24 -2.19
CA TYR A 365 2.90 12.32 -3.11
C TYR A 365 1.50 12.86 -2.80
N ALA A 366 1.36 14.18 -2.72
CA ALA A 366 0.07 14.86 -2.69
C ALA A 366 0.00 15.90 -3.80
N PHE A 367 -0.91 15.76 -4.77
CA PHE A 367 -1.01 16.75 -5.84
C PHE A 367 -2.42 17.06 -6.31
N SER A 368 -2.64 18.30 -6.77
CA SER A 368 -3.93 18.74 -7.33
C SER A 368 -5.14 18.49 -6.42
N ASN A 369 -4.95 18.38 -5.10
CA ASN A 369 -6.06 18.34 -4.14
C ASN A 369 -6.64 19.76 -4.01
N ALA A 370 -7.94 19.88 -3.73
CA ALA A 370 -8.63 21.17 -3.70
C ALA A 370 -8.07 22.12 -2.62
N LYS A 371 -7.56 21.55 -1.53
CA LYS A 371 -6.98 22.25 -0.39
C LYS A 371 -5.55 21.77 -0.13
N HIS A 372 -5.25 21.15 1.01
CA HIS A 372 -3.86 20.89 1.40
C HIS A 372 -3.27 19.64 0.75
N GLY A 373 -1.95 19.63 0.60
CA GLY A 373 -1.23 18.39 0.28
C GLY A 373 -1.21 17.46 1.49
N PHE A 374 -0.53 17.91 2.55
CA PHE A 374 -0.45 17.26 3.85
C PHE A 374 -0.90 18.26 4.92
N THR A 375 -1.73 17.86 5.87
CA THR A 375 -2.13 18.72 6.99
C THR A 375 -2.21 17.97 8.30
N ASP A 376 -1.79 18.61 9.40
CA ASP A 376 -1.98 18.06 10.75
C ASP A 376 -3.44 18.12 11.21
N ASN A 377 -4.26 19.00 10.63
CA ASN A 377 -5.68 19.13 10.88
C ASN A 377 -6.04 19.22 12.39
N GLY A 378 -5.21 19.87 13.20
CA GLY A 378 -5.44 19.97 14.66
C GLY A 378 -4.72 18.91 15.49
N ASN A 379 -4.16 17.86 14.87
CA ASN A 379 -3.25 16.95 15.55
C ASN A 379 -2.06 17.74 16.12
N TYR A 380 -1.89 17.68 17.43
CA TYR A 380 -0.81 18.38 18.15
C TYR A 380 0.31 17.44 18.64
N GLY A 381 0.32 16.20 18.15
CA GLY A 381 1.43 15.26 18.30
C GLY A 381 2.67 15.68 17.49
N THR A 382 3.71 14.87 17.53
CA THR A 382 4.96 15.07 16.78
C THR A 382 5.00 14.11 15.60
N LEU A 383 4.45 14.53 14.46
CA LEU A 383 4.48 13.74 13.24
C LEU A 383 5.87 13.77 12.61
N ASN A 384 6.23 12.72 11.87
CA ASN A 384 7.49 12.62 11.15
C ASN A 384 7.23 12.49 9.65
N LEU A 385 7.58 13.53 8.89
CA LEU A 385 7.43 13.57 7.44
C LEU A 385 8.79 13.59 6.78
N ASP A 386 9.10 12.54 6.03
CA ASP A 386 10.39 12.37 5.35
C ASP A 386 10.21 12.06 3.85
N HIS A 387 10.90 12.79 2.98
CA HIS A 387 10.87 12.57 1.53
C HIS A 387 9.47 12.61 0.91
N ASN A 388 8.59 13.52 1.33
CA ASN A 388 7.27 13.66 0.70
C ASN A 388 7.26 14.79 -0.34
N THR A 389 6.41 14.67 -1.37
CA THR A 389 6.24 15.69 -2.41
C THR A 389 4.81 16.24 -2.42
N ALA A 390 4.64 17.53 -2.19
CA ALA A 390 3.40 18.27 -2.39
C ALA A 390 3.50 19.15 -3.64
N TRP A 391 2.64 18.93 -4.64
CA TRP A 391 2.71 19.63 -5.93
C TRP A 391 1.33 20.10 -6.41
N LYS A 392 1.17 21.39 -6.74
CA LYS A 392 -0.07 21.93 -7.34
C LYS A 392 -1.35 21.72 -6.52
N ASN A 393 -1.27 21.67 -5.20
CA ASN A 393 -2.47 21.66 -4.35
C ASN A 393 -3.06 23.07 -4.25
N GLY A 394 -4.39 23.17 -4.16
CA GLY A 394 -5.12 24.45 -4.10
C GLY A 394 -4.93 25.23 -2.79
N GLY A 395 -4.37 24.59 -1.76
CA GLY A 395 -3.97 25.15 -0.49
C GLY A 395 -2.48 24.95 -0.20
N THR A 396 -2.11 24.93 1.08
CA THR A 396 -0.73 24.71 1.53
C THR A 396 -0.22 23.30 1.21
N GLY A 397 1.00 23.18 0.71
CA GLY A 397 1.65 21.88 0.48
C GLY A 397 1.80 21.08 1.77
N PHE A 398 2.35 21.71 2.83
CA PHE A 398 2.51 21.13 4.17
C PHE A 398 1.92 22.06 5.24
N SER A 399 0.70 21.80 5.72
CA SER A 399 0.00 22.63 6.70
C SER A 399 0.11 22.04 8.11
N PHE A 400 1.14 22.42 8.87
CA PHE A 400 1.46 21.89 10.21
C PHE A 400 1.43 22.98 11.29
N ALA A 401 0.30 23.70 11.40
CA ALA A 401 0.16 24.84 12.31
C ALA A 401 -0.05 24.44 13.78
N ASN A 402 -0.45 23.19 14.06
CA ASN A 402 -0.87 22.72 15.37
C ASN A 402 0.12 21.76 16.03
N SER A 403 0.93 21.07 15.21
CA SER A 403 1.91 20.08 15.64
C SER A 403 3.36 20.61 15.59
N PRO A 404 4.19 20.37 16.63
CA PRO A 404 5.64 20.59 16.57
C PRO A 404 6.35 19.45 15.81
N SER A 405 5.91 19.18 14.59
CA SER A 405 6.34 18.03 13.79
C SER A 405 7.78 18.14 13.28
N LYS A 406 8.33 17.00 12.83
CA LYS A 406 9.60 16.91 12.12
C LYS A 406 9.35 16.80 10.61
N LEU A 407 9.82 17.78 9.85
CA LEU A 407 9.74 17.82 8.39
C LEU A 407 11.16 17.70 7.80
N THR A 408 11.49 16.59 7.15
CA THR A 408 12.82 16.37 6.57
C THR A 408 12.74 15.96 5.11
N ASN A 409 13.64 16.50 4.26
CA ASN A 409 13.72 16.14 2.83
C ASN A 409 12.40 16.27 2.03
N ASN A 410 11.45 17.09 2.45
CA ASN A 410 10.17 17.24 1.75
C ASN A 410 10.24 18.29 0.63
N LEU A 411 9.53 18.04 -0.45
CA LEU A 411 9.43 18.91 -1.62
C LEU A 411 8.05 19.55 -1.69
N ALA A 412 7.98 20.88 -1.73
CA ALA A 412 6.77 21.63 -2.03
C ALA A 412 7.02 22.51 -3.26
N SER A 413 6.18 22.38 -4.28
CA SER A 413 6.27 23.20 -5.50
C SER A 413 4.88 23.51 -6.05
N ASN A 414 4.68 24.74 -6.50
CA ASN A 414 3.46 25.17 -7.19
C ASN A 414 2.14 24.96 -6.41
N ASN A 415 2.19 24.80 -5.09
CA ASN A 415 1.00 24.84 -4.22
C ASN A 415 0.60 26.30 -3.97
N ALA A 416 -0.63 26.56 -3.52
CA ALA A 416 -1.05 27.93 -3.16
C ALA A 416 -0.21 28.53 -2.03
N ALA A 417 0.25 27.70 -1.09
CA ALA A 417 1.29 28.05 -0.13
C ALA A 417 2.27 26.89 0.06
N THR A 418 3.51 27.17 0.44
CA THR A 418 4.54 26.13 0.55
C THR A 418 4.35 25.28 1.80
N TYR A 419 4.44 25.89 2.98
CA TYR A 419 4.34 25.20 4.26
C TYR A 419 3.92 26.14 5.41
N THR A 420 3.42 25.56 6.50
CA THR A 420 3.37 26.13 7.84
C THR A 420 3.93 25.10 8.82
N LEU A 421 4.59 25.54 9.89
CA LEU A 421 5.10 24.67 10.94
C LEU A 421 5.04 25.38 12.30
N LYS A 422 4.44 24.75 13.30
CA LYS A 422 4.37 25.28 14.67
C LYS A 422 5.76 25.43 15.29
N SER A 423 5.91 26.44 16.14
CA SER A 423 7.10 26.61 16.99
C SER A 423 7.40 25.35 17.80
N GLY A 424 8.68 24.98 17.90
CA GLY A 424 9.12 23.74 18.56
C GLY A 424 9.24 22.54 17.61
N GLY A 425 8.66 22.62 16.40
CA GLY A 425 8.93 21.68 15.33
C GLY A 425 10.35 21.82 14.76
N SER A 426 10.79 20.80 14.02
CA SER A 426 12.11 20.77 13.38
C SER A 426 11.99 20.56 11.88
N GLN A 427 12.87 21.22 11.12
CA GLN A 427 12.87 21.16 9.68
C GLN A 427 14.29 21.18 9.11
N SER A 428 14.56 20.33 8.13
CA SER A 428 15.86 20.29 7.45
C SER A 428 15.73 19.70 6.05
N ALA A 429 16.59 20.18 5.13
CA ALA A 429 16.71 19.66 3.77
C ALA A 429 15.40 19.64 2.94
N ASN A 430 14.35 20.32 3.40
CA ASN A 430 13.15 20.53 2.59
C ASN A 430 13.44 21.56 1.50
N SER A 431 12.64 21.53 0.44
CA SER A 431 12.69 22.52 -0.67
C SER A 431 12.76 23.97 -0.18
N TRP A 432 11.99 24.33 0.86
CA TRP A 432 11.99 25.67 1.45
C TRP A 432 13.18 25.96 2.39
N ASN A 433 13.97 24.96 2.76
CA ASN A 433 15.22 25.16 3.52
C ASN A 433 16.44 25.30 2.61
N ILE A 434 16.49 24.51 1.52
CA ILE A 434 17.66 24.48 0.63
C ILE A 434 17.68 25.63 -0.39
N GLY A 435 16.59 26.41 -0.47
CA GLY A 435 16.49 27.58 -1.34
C GLY A 435 16.30 27.23 -2.82
N GLY A 436 16.26 28.26 -3.67
CA GLY A 436 16.01 28.13 -5.10
C GLY A 436 14.55 28.36 -5.51
N THR A 437 14.31 28.35 -6.83
CA THR A 437 12.97 28.48 -7.41
C THR A 437 12.37 27.11 -7.67
N TRP A 438 11.23 26.82 -7.05
CA TRP A 438 10.55 25.52 -7.13
C TRP A 438 9.34 25.58 -8.05
N ASN A 439 9.57 25.29 -9.34
CA ASN A 439 8.54 25.21 -10.37
C ASN A 439 8.72 23.97 -11.25
N ASP A 440 7.79 23.78 -12.19
CA ASP A 440 7.74 22.61 -13.07
C ASP A 440 9.04 22.37 -13.87
N ALA A 441 9.83 23.42 -14.15
CA ALA A 441 11.07 23.29 -14.91
C ALA A 441 12.17 22.52 -14.16
N ARG A 442 12.08 22.39 -12.83
CA ARG A 442 13.05 21.65 -12.00
C ARG A 442 12.91 20.13 -12.14
N PHE A 443 11.74 19.66 -12.55
CA PHE A 443 11.46 18.22 -12.63
C PHE A 443 11.88 17.63 -13.97
N ILE A 444 12.30 16.36 -13.95
CA ILE A 444 12.54 15.56 -15.16
C ILE A 444 11.22 15.38 -15.93
N SER A 445 10.15 15.04 -15.21
CA SER A 445 8.79 14.92 -15.78
C SER A 445 7.73 15.43 -14.81
N THR A 446 6.73 16.14 -15.35
CA THR A 446 5.49 16.51 -14.65
C THR A 446 4.28 15.73 -15.16
N THR A 447 4.51 14.67 -15.93
CA THR A 447 3.46 13.87 -16.56
C THR A 447 2.80 12.96 -15.52
N THR A 448 1.60 13.33 -15.08
CA THR A 448 0.86 12.61 -14.04
C THR A 448 0.48 11.17 -14.41
N SER A 449 0.31 10.87 -15.71
CA SER A 449 -0.03 9.52 -16.17
C SER A 449 1.03 8.46 -15.86
N LEU A 450 2.24 8.88 -15.49
CA LEU A 450 3.30 7.98 -15.01
C LEU A 450 2.95 7.30 -13.67
N VAL A 451 2.12 7.95 -12.84
CA VAL A 451 1.72 7.43 -11.52
C VAL A 451 0.22 7.16 -11.41
N THR A 452 -0.60 7.76 -12.28
CA THR A 452 -2.06 7.53 -12.34
C THR A 452 -2.48 6.45 -13.34
N GLY A 453 -1.53 5.86 -14.06
CA GLY A 453 -1.77 4.78 -15.02
C GLY A 453 -2.08 3.42 -14.38
N ALA A 454 -2.00 2.34 -15.15
CA ALA A 454 -2.11 1.00 -14.58
C ALA A 454 -0.95 0.72 -13.62
N ARG A 455 -1.20 -0.06 -12.56
CA ARG A 455 -0.15 -0.69 -11.76
C ARG A 455 0.64 -1.68 -12.62
N ASP A 456 1.85 -2.01 -12.21
CA ASP A 456 2.67 -3.01 -12.90
C ASP A 456 2.17 -4.45 -12.65
N SER A 457 2.87 -5.45 -13.18
CA SER A 457 2.50 -6.87 -13.02
C SER A 457 2.59 -7.39 -11.58
N ASN A 458 3.31 -6.70 -10.70
CA ASN A 458 3.39 -6.99 -9.27
C ASN A 458 2.37 -6.16 -8.45
N ASN A 459 1.48 -5.45 -9.14
CA ASN A 459 0.50 -4.52 -8.59
C ASN A 459 1.14 -3.33 -7.84
N MET A 460 2.39 -2.98 -8.18
CA MET A 460 3.10 -1.83 -7.66
C MET A 460 2.87 -0.59 -8.54
N ILE A 461 3.12 0.58 -7.97
CA ILE A 461 3.20 1.83 -8.75
C ILE A 461 4.48 1.75 -9.59
N PRO A 462 4.42 1.88 -10.93
CA PRO A 462 5.61 1.78 -11.76
C PRO A 462 6.66 2.84 -11.41
N ALA A 463 7.92 2.42 -11.32
CA ALA A 463 9.04 3.34 -11.20
C ALA A 463 9.09 4.29 -12.41
N SER A 464 9.26 5.57 -12.15
CA SER A 464 9.18 6.62 -13.17
C SER A 464 9.89 7.90 -12.73
N ASP A 465 10.16 8.76 -13.72
CA ASP A 465 10.78 10.07 -13.51
C ASP A 465 9.79 11.15 -13.01
N PHE A 466 8.60 10.75 -12.57
CA PHE A 466 7.57 11.69 -12.12
C PHE A 466 8.08 12.50 -10.92
N LEU A 467 8.17 13.82 -11.10
CA LEU A 467 8.64 14.80 -10.12
C LEU A 467 10.03 14.55 -9.52
N LEU A 468 10.87 13.73 -10.18
CA LEU A 468 12.29 13.65 -9.86
C LEU A 468 13.01 14.93 -10.29
N LEU A 469 14.03 15.34 -9.55
CA LEU A 469 14.77 16.57 -9.81
C LEU A 469 15.90 16.39 -10.84
N LYS A 470 15.98 17.31 -11.81
CA LYS A 470 17.00 17.30 -12.88
C LYS A 470 18.43 17.43 -12.37
N ASP A 471 18.63 18.06 -11.21
CA ASP A 471 19.94 18.28 -10.61
C ASP A 471 20.43 17.11 -9.74
N GLY A 472 19.64 16.03 -9.65
CA GLY A 472 19.98 14.83 -8.88
C GLY A 472 19.80 14.98 -7.36
N THR A 473 19.27 16.11 -6.88
CA THR A 473 18.90 16.26 -5.47
C THR A 473 17.82 15.24 -5.10
N THR A 474 17.93 14.62 -3.92
CA THR A 474 17.00 13.56 -3.46
C THR A 474 15.85 14.08 -2.61
N THR A 475 15.67 15.40 -2.46
CA THR A 475 14.53 15.99 -1.75
C THR A 475 13.22 15.66 -2.48
N GLY A 476 12.22 15.17 -1.73
CA GLY A 476 10.92 14.76 -2.24
C GLY A 476 10.77 13.25 -2.37
N ALA A 477 9.57 12.84 -2.76
CA ALA A 477 9.23 11.45 -2.99
C ALA A 477 9.79 10.93 -4.33
N THR A 478 9.89 9.61 -4.44
CA THR A 478 10.32 8.86 -5.62
C THR A 478 9.47 7.60 -5.79
N THR A 479 9.30 7.16 -7.04
CA THR A 479 8.67 5.85 -7.34
C THR A 479 9.71 4.73 -7.55
N HIS A 480 11.00 5.05 -7.44
CA HIS A 480 12.10 4.07 -7.49
C HIS A 480 12.33 3.46 -6.10
N VAL A 481 11.40 2.61 -5.66
CA VAL A 481 11.40 1.96 -4.33
C VAL A 481 11.41 0.45 -4.38
#